data_AF-A0A5N6NI96-F1
#
_entry.id   AF-A0A5N6NI96-F1
#
_cell.length_a   1.000
_cell.length_b   1.000
_cell.length_c   1.000
_cell.angle_alpha   90.00
_cell.angle_beta   90.00
_cell.angle_gamma   90.00
#
_symmetry.space_group_name_H-M   'P 1'
#
loop_
_entity.id
_entity.type
_entity.pdbx_description
1 polymer ?
#
loop_
_entity_poly.entity_id
_entity_poly.type
_entity_poly.pdbx_seq_one_letter_code
_entity_poly.pdbx_strand_id
1 'polypeptide(L)'
;MKAMGTHGDRDPAKIEDIKNWEAPKTPTEVRQFLGLAGYYRRFIEGFSKIAQSVTSVTHKDKKFEWGEKQESAFNLLKQKLCSAPILSLPQGCDDFVVY
;
A
#
# COMPACT_ATOMS: atom_id res chain seq x y z
N MET A 1 0.49 -9.45 -32.30
CA MET A 1 0.83 -10.68 -31.55
C MET A 1 0.68 -10.39 -30.07
N LYS A 2 -0.04 -11.25 -29.35
CA LYS A 2 -0.38 -11.13 -27.93
C LYS A 2 0.43 -12.20 -27.17
N ALA A 3 1.22 -11.78 -26.18
CA ALA A 3 1.78 -12.58 -25.08
C ALA A 3 2.22 -11.53 -24.04
N MET A 4 1.52 -11.28 -22.92
CA MET A 4 1.26 -12.13 -21.75
C MET A 4 2.56 -12.64 -21.12
N GLY A 5 3.03 -11.90 -20.12
CA GLY A 5 4.20 -12.20 -19.30
C GLY A 5 4.24 -11.20 -18.15
N THR A 6 3.59 -11.57 -17.05
CA THR A 6 3.51 -10.84 -15.78
C THR A 6 4.90 -10.56 -15.22
N HIS A 7 5.45 -9.37 -15.42
CA HIS A 7 6.59 -8.90 -14.64
C HIS A 7 6.07 -8.37 -13.31
N GLY A 8 5.71 -9.30 -12.43
CA GLY A 8 5.49 -9.03 -11.03
C GLY A 8 6.79 -9.30 -10.29
N ASP A 9 7.63 -8.28 -10.13
CA ASP A 9 8.49 -8.15 -8.94
C ASP A 9 8.98 -6.70 -8.85
N ARG A 10 8.44 -5.96 -7.88
CA ARG A 10 8.97 -4.70 -7.33
C ARG A 10 9.23 -3.55 -8.33
N ASP A 11 8.15 -2.97 -8.86
CA ASP A 11 8.21 -1.67 -9.52
C ASP A 11 8.39 -0.54 -8.48
N PRO A 12 9.51 0.19 -8.46
CA PRO A 12 9.61 1.43 -7.68
C PRO A 12 8.52 2.44 -8.08
N ALA A 13 8.01 2.36 -9.31
CA ALA A 13 6.88 3.15 -9.79
C ALA A 13 5.63 3.02 -8.90
N LYS A 14 5.33 1.84 -8.35
CA LYS A 14 4.16 1.64 -7.47
C LYS A 14 4.34 2.31 -6.11
N ILE A 15 5.57 2.46 -5.64
CA ILE A 15 5.87 3.19 -4.39
C ILE A 15 5.78 4.69 -4.64
N GLU A 16 6.26 5.16 -5.79
CA GLU A 16 6.10 6.56 -6.21
C GLU A 16 4.62 6.93 -6.38
N ASP A 17 3.81 6.04 -6.94
CA ASP A 17 2.34 6.21 -7.01
C ASP A 17 1.73 6.34 -5.62
N ILE A 18 2.13 5.50 -4.66
CA ILE A 18 1.69 5.58 -3.26
C ILE A 18 2.14 6.90 -2.63
N LYS A 19 3.38 7.33 -2.89
CA LYS A 19 3.96 8.58 -2.36
C LYS A 19 3.21 9.81 -2.89
N ASN A 20 2.85 9.80 -4.16
CA ASN A 20 2.09 10.87 -4.81
C ASN A 20 0.57 10.70 -4.68
N TRP A 21 0.10 9.62 -4.06
CA TRP A 21 -1.33 9.34 -3.90
C TRP A 21 -2.03 10.45 -3.10
N GLU A 22 -3.00 11.12 -3.69
CA GLU A 22 -3.73 12.19 -3.00
C GLU A 22 -4.65 11.64 -1.90
N ALA A 23 -5.04 12.48 -0.94
CA ALA A 23 -5.97 12.06 0.09
C ALA A 23 -7.30 11.60 -0.56
N PRO A 24 -7.74 10.35 -0.34
CA PRO A 24 -8.92 9.82 -1.00
C PRO A 24 -10.17 10.55 -0.49
N LYS A 25 -10.96 11.07 -1.43
CA LYS A 25 -12.18 11.84 -1.15
C LYS A 25 -13.42 10.95 -1.19
N THR A 26 -13.26 9.74 -1.74
CA THR A 26 -14.34 8.79 -1.91
C THR A 26 -14.03 7.44 -1.27
N PRO A 27 -15.05 6.70 -0.82
CA PRO A 27 -14.87 5.35 -0.30
C PRO A 27 -14.29 4.38 -1.33
N THR A 28 -14.47 4.64 -2.63
CA THR A 28 -13.88 3.83 -3.70
C THR A 28 -12.37 3.97 -3.73
N GLU A 29 -11.85 5.20 -3.68
CA GLU A 29 -10.40 5.47 -3.65
C GLU A 29 -9.75 4.90 -2.38
N VAL A 30 -10.43 4.99 -1.24
CA VAL A 30 -9.98 4.36 0.01
C VAL A 30 -9.82 2.85 -0.17
N ARG A 31 -10.78 2.17 -0.80
CA ARG A 31 -10.69 0.72 -1.07
C ARG A 31 -9.57 0.38 -2.05
N GLN A 32 -9.36 1.19 -3.08
CA GLN A 32 -8.26 1.02 -4.03
C GLN A 32 -6.90 1.13 -3.32
N PHE A 33 -6.73 2.18 -2.50
CA PHE A 33 -5.53 2.37 -1.70
C PHE A 33 -5.31 1.21 -0.74
N LEU A 34 -6.34 0.77 -0.01
CA LEU A 34 -6.24 -0.36 0.92
C LEU A 34 -5.93 -1.68 0.20
N GLY A 35 -6.41 -1.87 -1.03
CA GLY A 35 -6.05 -3.02 -1.86
C GLY A 35 -4.55 -3.06 -2.16
N LEU A 36 -3.98 -1.93 -2.56
CA LEU A 36 -2.54 -1.78 -2.79
C LEU A 36 -1.74 -1.88 -1.49
N ALA A 37 -2.13 -1.16 -0.46
CA ALA A 37 -1.47 -1.15 0.84
C ALA A 37 -1.51 -2.54 1.50
N GLY A 38 -2.57 -3.31 1.26
CA GLY A 38 -2.73 -4.69 1.71
C GLY A 38 -1.67 -5.64 1.14
N TYR A 39 -1.16 -5.39 -0.08
CA TYR A 39 -0.06 -6.15 -0.66
C TYR A 39 1.25 -5.98 0.14
N TYR A 40 1.47 -4.77 0.65
CA TYR A 40 2.66 -4.38 1.42
C TYR A 40 2.49 -4.51 2.94
N ARG A 41 1.32 -4.97 3.43
CA ARG A 41 1.02 -5.09 4.87
C ARG A 41 2.09 -5.85 5.66
N ARG A 42 2.79 -6.79 5.03
CA ARG A 42 3.86 -7.61 5.64
C ARG A 42 5.10 -6.81 6.04
N PHE A 43 5.29 -5.63 5.44
CA PHE A 43 6.43 -4.75 5.69
C PHE A 43 6.09 -3.59 6.63
N ILE A 44 4.82 -3.44 7.01
CA ILE A 44 4.33 -2.34 7.84
C ILE A 44 3.89 -2.91 9.18
N GLU A 45 4.71 -2.68 10.19
CA GLU A 45 4.33 -2.99 11.57
C GLU A 45 3.12 -2.14 11.99
N GLY A 46 2.11 -2.79 12.58
CA GLY A 46 0.90 -2.10 13.01
C GLY A 46 -0.04 -1.71 11.86
N PHE A 47 0.17 -2.20 10.63
CA PHE A 47 -0.69 -1.92 9.47
C PHE A 47 -2.18 -2.06 9.80
N SER A 48 -2.57 -3.16 10.46
CA SER A 48 -3.96 -3.43 10.76
C SER A 48 -4.60 -2.33 11.61
N LYS A 49 -3.86 -1.74 12.55
CA LYS A 49 -4.36 -0.69 13.45
C LYS A 49 -4.59 0.63 12.71
N ILE A 50 -3.67 0.97 11.79
CA ILE A 50 -3.75 2.19 10.98
C ILE A 50 -4.84 2.02 9.91
N ALA A 51 -4.82 0.89 9.21
CA ALA A 51 -5.80 0.53 8.20
C ALA A 51 -7.22 0.49 8.78
N GLN A 52 -7.40 0.04 10.04
CA GLN A 52 -8.70 0.02 10.71
C GLN A 52 -9.33 1.42 10.84
N SER A 53 -8.53 2.45 11.14
CA SER A 53 -9.01 3.84 11.19
C SER A 53 -9.47 4.35 9.82
N VAL A 54 -8.82 3.88 8.74
CA VAL A 54 -9.12 4.25 7.35
C VAL A 54 -10.24 3.38 6.76
N THR A 55 -10.39 2.11 7.16
CA THR A 55 -11.53 1.27 6.78
C THR A 55 -12.80 1.66 7.50
N SER A 56 -12.70 2.23 8.71
CA SER A 56 -13.87 2.71 9.46
C SER A 56 -14.71 3.72 8.66
N VAL A 57 -14.09 4.51 7.77
CA VAL A 57 -14.82 5.49 6.94
C VAL A 57 -15.43 4.88 5.67
N THR A 58 -15.05 3.66 5.31
CA THR A 58 -15.58 2.94 4.13
C THR A 58 -16.73 1.98 4.45
N HIS A 59 -17.13 1.89 5.72
CA HIS A 59 -18.28 1.09 6.17
C HIS A 59 -19.58 1.62 5.55
N LYS A 60 -20.38 0.72 4.95
CA LYS A 60 -21.64 1.05 4.27
C LYS A 60 -22.69 1.67 5.19
N ASP A 61 -22.62 1.40 6.49
CA ASP A 61 -23.60 1.85 7.49
C ASP A 61 -23.28 3.23 8.11
N LYS A 62 -22.13 3.83 7.78
CA LYS A 62 -21.75 5.15 8.31
C LYS A 62 -21.53 6.17 7.20
N LYS A 63 -21.87 7.42 7.51
CA LYS A 63 -21.54 8.57 6.66
C LYS A 63 -20.02 8.60 6.49
N PHE A 64 -19.55 8.79 5.26
CA PHE A 64 -18.13 8.96 4.99
C PHE A 64 -17.67 10.26 5.66
N GLU A 65 -17.00 10.14 6.80
CA GLU A 65 -16.48 11.27 7.57
C GLU A 65 -14.95 11.22 7.52
N TRP A 66 -14.38 11.96 6.58
CA TRP A 66 -12.94 12.16 6.46
C TRP A 66 -12.53 13.36 7.31
N GLY A 67 -11.98 13.10 8.50
CA GLY A 67 -11.43 14.13 9.37
C GLY A 67 -9.92 13.98 9.56
N GLU A 68 -9.37 14.80 10.46
CA GLU A 68 -7.92 14.80 10.75
C GLU A 68 -7.40 13.44 11.23
N LYS A 69 -8.22 12.65 11.94
CA LYS A 69 -7.83 11.32 12.42
C LYS A 69 -7.57 10.35 11.26
N GLN A 70 -8.43 10.38 10.24
CA GLN A 70 -8.31 9.52 9.07
C GLN A 70 -7.23 10.01 8.12
N GLU A 71 -7.11 11.32 7.95
CA GLU A 71 -6.02 11.91 7.19
C GLU A 71 -4.65 11.61 7.82
N SER A 72 -4.53 11.73 9.14
CA SER A 72 -3.32 11.35 9.87
C SER A 72 -3.02 9.87 9.72
N ALA A 73 -4.02 8.99 9.84
CA ALA A 73 -3.84 7.57 9.62
C ALA A 73 -3.41 7.26 8.18
N PHE A 74 -4.02 7.90 7.19
CA PHE A 74 -3.68 7.74 5.77
C PHE A 74 -2.23 8.20 5.48
N ASN A 75 -1.85 9.39 5.96
CA ASN A 75 -0.50 9.91 5.82
C ASN A 75 0.54 9.03 6.53
N LEU A 76 0.22 8.54 7.73
CA LEU A 76 1.07 7.59 8.44
C LEU A 76 1.25 6.31 7.63
N LEU A 77 0.19 5.81 6.99
CA LEU A 77 0.23 4.61 6.16
C LEU A 77 1.09 4.83 4.90
N LYS A 78 0.95 5.99 4.23
CA LYS A 78 1.84 6.41 3.13
C LYS A 78 3.30 6.51 3.58
N GLN A 79 3.58 7.13 4.73
CA GLN A 79 4.93 7.22 5.25
C GLN A 79 5.52 5.86 5.56
N LYS A 80 4.75 4.94 6.17
CA LYS A 80 5.20 3.59 6.45
C LYS A 80 5.41 2.78 5.16
N LEU A 81 4.58 2.96 4.14
CA LEU A 81 4.79 2.37 2.81
C LEU A 81 6.08 2.90 2.17
N CYS A 82 6.38 4.20 2.28
CA CYS A 82 7.63 4.78 1.76
C CYS A 82 8.87 4.45 2.59
N SER A 83 8.71 4.25 3.90
CA SER A 83 9.82 4.02 4.85
C SER A 83 10.12 2.55 5.08
N ALA A 84 9.19 1.65 4.77
CA ALA A 84 9.43 0.23 4.89
C ALA A 84 10.58 -0.18 3.95
N PRO A 85 11.40 -1.17 4.34
CA PRO A 85 12.48 -1.71 3.50
C PRO A 85 11.90 -2.58 2.38
N ILE A 86 10.84 -2.13 1.71
CA ILE A 86 10.28 -2.74 0.50
C ILE A 86 11.34 -2.69 -0.63
N LEU A 87 12.28 -1.74 -0.54
CA LEU A 87 13.44 -1.58 -1.40
C LEU A 87 14.67 -2.41 -0.99
N SER A 88 14.65 -3.09 0.17
CA SER A 88 15.76 -3.92 0.64
C SER A 88 15.36 -5.39 0.66
N LEU A 89 14.93 -5.91 -0.50
CA LEU A 89 15.25 -7.30 -0.76
C LEU A 89 16.63 -7.31 -1.41
N PRO A 90 17.52 -8.24 -0.98
CA PRO A 90 18.89 -8.29 -1.47
C PRO A 90 18.88 -8.34 -2.99
N GLN A 91 19.90 -7.77 -3.63
CA GLN A 91 20.36 -8.29 -4.90
C GLN A 91 20.82 -9.74 -4.67
N GLY A 92 19.87 -10.65 -4.44
CA GLY A 92 20.08 -12.09 -4.43
C GLY A 92 19.90 -12.61 -5.84
N CYS A 93 20.66 -12.04 -6.78
CA CYS A 93 21.16 -12.82 -7.89
C CYS A 93 22.51 -13.38 -7.44
N ASP A 94 22.52 -14.15 -6.36
CA ASP A 94 23.59 -15.10 -6.13
C ASP A 94 23.03 -16.43 -6.61
N ASP A 95 23.39 -16.75 -7.85
CA ASP A 95 23.59 -18.09 -8.38
C ASP A 95 23.02 -19.22 -7.51
N PHE A 96 21.80 -19.63 -7.80
CA PHE A 96 21.38 -21.00 -7.48
C PHE A 96 22.08 -21.94 -8.46
N VAL A 97 23.36 -22.25 -8.22
CA VAL A 97 23.97 -23.48 -8.74
C VAL A 97 23.52 -24.62 -7.83
N VAL A 98 22.53 -25.36 -8.29
CA VAL A 98 22.20 -26.67 -7.74
C VAL A 98 23.32 -27.62 -8.14
N TYR A 99 24.02 -28.18 -7.16
CA TYR A 99 25.03 -29.24 -7.34
C TYR A 99 24.35 -30.60 -7.49
#